data_AF-A0A6J6CP13-F1
#
_entry.id   AF-A0A6J6CP13-F1
#
_cell.length_a   1.000
_cell.length_b   1.000
_cell.length_c   1.000
_cell.angle_alpha   90.00
_cell.angle_beta   90.00
_cell.angle_gamma   90.00
#
_symmetry.space_group_name_H-M   'P 1'
#
loop_
_entity.id
_entity.type
_entity.pdbx_description
1 polymer ?
#
loop_
_entity_poly.entity_id
_entity_poly.type
_entity_poly.pdbx_seq_one_letter_code
_entity_poly.pdbx_strand_id
1 'polypeptide(L)' 'MNELQHEFGYAIDEVFIDGNAELITLYGEQVPVIHIDGQPHDFFRVDEIRFRKALT' A
#
# COMPACT_ATOMS: atom_id res chain seq x y z
N MET A 1 18.83 1.67 -0.68
CA MET A 1 17.85 2.30 0.22
C MET A 1 17.05 3.29 -0.62
N ASN A 2 15.73 3.13 -0.75
CA ASN A 2 14.92 4.02 -1.61
C ASN A 2 14.93 5.45 -1.05
N GLU A 3 15.29 6.44 -1.88
CA GLU A 3 15.39 7.86 -1.51
C GLU A 3 14.10 8.39 -0.83
N LEU A 4 12.95 7.87 -1.28
CA LEU A 4 11.62 8.22 -0.77
C LEU A 4 11.37 7.78 0.68
N GLN A 5 11.92 6.65 1.10
CA GLN A 5 11.77 6.15 2.46
C GLN A 5 12.58 6.99 3.45
N HIS A 6 13.70 7.54 3.00
CA HIS A 6 14.53 8.46 3.78
C HIS A 6 13.91 9.88 3.85
N GLU A 7 13.20 10.31 2.80
CA GLU A 7 12.54 11.62 2.74
C GLU A 7 11.33 11.70 3.68
N PHE A 8 10.51 10.65 3.75
CA PHE A 8 9.25 10.66 4.52
C PHE A 8 9.26 9.81 5.80
N GLY A 9 10.24 8.93 5.99
CA GLY A 9 10.40 8.16 7.23
C GLY A 9 9.27 7.17 7.55
N TYR A 10 8.67 6.54 6.53
CA TYR A 10 7.58 5.58 6.72
C TYR A 10 8.09 4.14 6.94
N ALA A 11 7.30 3.37 7.70
CA ALA A 11 7.46 1.93 7.82
C ALA A 11 6.61 1.20 6.77
N ILE A 12 7.07 0.04 6.33
CA ILE A 12 6.32 -0.85 5.44
C ILE A 12 5.90 -2.06 6.28
N ASP A 13 4.61 -2.39 6.22
CA ASP A 13 4.05 -3.62 6.77
C ASP A 13 3.46 -4.44 5.63
N GLU A 14 3.82 -5.72 5.54
CA GLU A 14 3.38 -6.63 4.48
C GLU A 14 2.33 -7.58 5.05
N VAL A 15 1.09 -7.45 4.58
CA VAL A 15 -0.02 -8.32 4.99
C VAL A 15 -0.38 -9.27 3.86
N PHE A 16 -0.17 -10.57 4.10
CA PHE A 16 -0.67 -11.62 3.21
C PHE A 16 -2.16 -11.84 3.45
N ILE A 17 -2.94 -11.86 2.37
CA ILE A 17 -4.38 -12.09 2.45
C ILE A 17 -4.73 -13.58 2.40
N ASP A 18 -3.75 -14.45 2.15
CA ASP A 18 -3.92 -15.90 2.12
C ASP A 18 -4.56 -16.41 3.42
N GLY A 19 -5.66 -17.15 3.28
CA GLY A 19 -6.41 -17.69 4.42
C GLY A 19 -7.34 -16.68 5.12
N ASN A 20 -7.36 -15.41 4.72
CA ASN A 20 -8.34 -14.44 5.21
C ASN A 20 -9.46 -14.24 4.18
N ALA A 21 -10.60 -14.90 4.41
CA ALA A 21 -11.73 -14.87 3.48
C ALA A 21 -12.30 -13.46 3.22
N GLU A 22 -12.27 -12.57 4.23
CA GLU A 22 -12.74 -11.19 4.08
C GLU A 22 -11.80 -10.38 3.18
N LEU A 23 -10.49 -10.48 3.40
CA LEU A 23 -9.50 -9.78 2.57
C LEU A 23 -9.44 -10.35 1.15
N ILE A 24 -9.58 -11.67 0.98
CA ILE A 24 -9.69 -12.29 -0.36
C ILE A 24 -10.91 -11.76 -1.10
N THR A 25 -12.05 -11.62 -0.42
CA THR A 25 -13.28 -11.08 -1.03
C THR A 25 -13.12 -9.59 -1.41
N LEU A 26 -12.46 -8.79 -0.58
CA LEU A 26 -12.27 -7.36 -0.81
C LEU A 26 -11.20 -7.06 -1.87
N TYR A 27 -10.09 -7.81 -1.85
CA TYR A 27 -8.86 -7.43 -2.53
C TYR A 27 -8.29 -8.50 -3.46
N GLY A 28 -8.86 -9.71 -3.51
CA GLY A 28 -8.29 -10.85 -4.23
C GLY A 28 -7.97 -10.61 -5.71
N GLU A 29 -8.75 -9.76 -6.39
CA GLU A 29 -8.52 -9.40 -7.79
C GLU A 29 -7.55 -8.23 -8.00
N GLN A 30 -7.23 -7.50 -6.93
CA GLN A 30 -6.51 -6.22 -6.97
C GLN A 30 -5.19 -6.25 -6.19
N VAL A 31 -4.72 -7.45 -5.81
CA VAL A 31 -3.45 -7.65 -5.12
C VAL A 31 -2.26 -7.30 -6.04
N PRO A 32 -1.21 -6.61 -5.56
CA PRO A 32 -1.09 -6.00 -4.23
C PRO A 32 -1.92 -4.71 -4.08
N VAL A 33 -2.51 -4.54 -2.89
CA VAL A 33 -3.19 -3.29 -2.50
C VAL A 33 -2.25 -2.52 -1.58
N ILE A 34 -2.09 -1.23 -1.87
CA ILE A 34 -1.23 -0.34 -1.10
C ILE A 34 -2.12 0.53 -0.23
N HIS A 35 -1.93 0.44 1.09
CA HIS A 35 -2.57 1.32 2.05
C HIS A 35 -1.60 2.41 2.52
N ILE A 36 -2.12 3.62 2.71
CA ILE A 36 -1.45 4.69 3.45
C ILE A 36 -2.34 5.03 4.65
N ASP A 37 -1.76 5.04 5.84
CA ASP A 37 -2.48 5.27 7.11
C ASP A 37 -3.74 4.39 7.28
N GLY A 38 -3.66 3.13 6.81
CA GLY A 38 -4.75 2.16 6.89
C GLY A 38 -5.87 2.36 5.87
N GLN A 39 -5.76 3.31 4.94
CA GLN A 39 -6.72 3.52 3.85
C GLN A 39 -6.14 3.05 2.51
N PRO A 40 -6.91 2.30 1.69
CA PRO A 40 -6.43 1.84 0.38
C PRO A 40 -6.22 3.04 -0.54
N HIS A 41 -5.03 3.11 -1.14
CA HIS A 41 -4.60 4.24 -1.96
C HIS A 41 -4.33 3.85 -3.40
N ASP A 42 -3.53 2.81 -3.62
CA ASP A 42 -3.18 2.30 -4.94
C ASP A 42 -3.37 0.78 -5.04
N PHE A 43 -3.54 0.31 -6.27
CA PHE A 43 -3.65 -1.12 -6.60
C PHE A 43 -2.57 -1.47 -7.63
N PHE A 44 -2.01 -2.68 -7.52
CA PHE A 44 -0.93 -3.23 -8.35
C PHE A 44 0.43 -2.53 -8.25
N ARG A 45 0.48 -1.21 -8.38
CA ARG A 45 1.71 -0.42 -8.34
C ARG A 45 1.46 0.94 -7.73
N VAL A 46 2.40 1.40 -6.91
CA VAL A 46 2.39 2.76 -6.34
C VAL A 46 2.60 3.79 -7.44
N ASP A 47 1.69 4.76 -7.52
CA ASP A 47 1.90 5.97 -8.30
C ASP A 47 2.67 6.99 -7.45
N GLU A 48 3.91 7.28 -7.84
CA GLU A 48 4.81 8.12 -7.04
C GLU A 48 4.26 9.55 -6.83
N ILE A 49 3.55 10.10 -7.81
CA ILE A 49 3.00 11.46 -7.72
C ILE A 49 1.85 11.48 -6.72
N ARG A 50 0.95 10.49 -6.78
CA ARG A 50 -0.15 10.36 -5.81
C ARG A 50 0.34 10.02 -4.42
N PHE A 51 1.35 9.16 -4.32
CA PHE A 51 1.97 8.78 -3.06
C PHE A 51 2.57 10.00 -2.35
N ARG A 52 3.41 10.79 -3.02
CA ARG A 52 3.98 12.02 -2.46
C ARG A 52 2.91 13.01 -2.00
N LYS A 53 1.81 13.14 -2.77
CA LYS A 53 0.66 13.99 -2.40
C LYS A 53 -0.10 13.50 -1.17
N ALA A 54 -0.11 12.20 -0.91
CA ALA A 54 -0.80 11.64 0.25
C ALA A 54 0.01 11.78 1.55
N LEU A 55 1.32 12.04 1.45
CA LEU A 55 2.24 12.19 2.58
C LEU A 55 2.54 13.64 2.99
N THR A 56 1.91 14.62 2.33
CA THR A 56 2.10 16.06 2.60
C THR A 56 0.80 16.67 3.10
#